data_AF-X1RPI1-F1
#
_entry.id   AF-X1RPI1-F1
#
_cell.length_a   1.000
_cell.length_b   1.000
_cell.length_c   1.000
_cell.angle_alpha   90.00
_cell.angle_beta   90.00
_cell.angle_gamma   90.00
#
_symmetry.space_group_name_H-M   'P 1'
#
loop_
_entity.id
_entity.type
_entity.pdbx_description
1 polymer ?
#
loop_
_entity_poly.entity_id
_entity_poly.type
_entity_poly.pdbx_seq_one_letter_code
_entity_poly.pdbx_strand_id
1 'polypeptide(L)'
;MGFLSNDGDIILDAVLTDTGRHRLAKGDGSFKIVKFALGDDEINYGQYNKTHASGSAFFDLSILQTPILEAFTNNTSTMKSKLISIPRTNLLFLPVMKLNENFAPATKMHASGAFMVAVDKDTEDDFAQIQGFIPGENLDGGSYIRVDQGLDTTEIPPNFTIDADLVETQYIIEIDNRFGKIVSSPGGTVAKVSFIDDDNIASYFLSLGTDLEFVQENEQRETSSNQTIGGPRGT
;
A
#
# COMPACT_ATOMS: atom_id res chain seq x y z
N MET A 1 -4.30 9.65 -17.88
CA MET A 1 -3.78 10.69 -18.81
C MET A 1 -3.60 10.02 -20.16
N GLY A 2 -4.04 10.64 -21.25
CA GLY A 2 -3.91 10.07 -22.61
C GLY A 2 -2.81 10.78 -23.40
N PHE A 3 -2.02 10.02 -24.18
CA PHE A 3 -1.00 10.55 -25.08
C PHE A 3 -1.46 10.45 -26.54
N LEU A 4 -1.42 11.57 -27.25
CA LEU A 4 -1.61 11.63 -28.70
C LEU A 4 -0.33 12.19 -29.33
N SER A 5 0.36 11.37 -30.13
CA SER A 5 1.51 11.83 -30.91
C SER A 5 1.03 12.47 -32.20
N ASN A 6 1.33 13.77 -32.39
CA ASN A 6 1.14 14.45 -33.66
C ASN A 6 2.45 15.19 -33.98
N ASP A 7 3.16 14.75 -35.02
CA ASP A 7 4.44 15.24 -35.54
C ASP A 7 4.95 16.58 -34.98
N GLY A 8 5.65 16.51 -33.84
CA GLY A 8 6.43 17.61 -33.26
C GLY A 8 5.89 18.22 -31.96
N ASP A 9 4.59 18.08 -31.67
CA ASP A 9 3.96 18.62 -30.46
C ASP A 9 3.35 17.50 -29.59
N ILE A 10 3.64 17.55 -28.28
CA ILE A 10 3.05 16.65 -27.30
C ILE A 10 1.85 17.36 -26.67
N ILE A 11 0.64 16.88 -26.98
CA ILE A 11 -0.58 17.33 -26.32
C ILE A 11 -0.91 16.35 -25.20
N LEU A 12 -0.97 16.85 -23.98
CA LEU A 12 -1.35 16.08 -22.80
C LEU A 12 -2.81 16.36 -22.45
N ASP A 13 -3.66 15.33 -22.51
CA ASP A 13 -5.00 15.40 -21.95
C ASP A 13 -5.00 14.85 -20.52
N ALA A 14 -5.29 15.74 -19.57
CA ALA A 14 -5.24 15.46 -18.14
C ALA A 14 -6.43 16.12 -17.44
N VAL A 15 -7.13 15.33 -16.64
CA VAL A 15 -8.19 15.81 -15.78
C VAL A 15 -7.68 15.86 -14.34
N LEU A 16 -7.87 16.99 -13.67
CA LEU A 16 -7.51 17.14 -12.26
C LEU A 16 -8.49 16.37 -11.37
N THR A 17 -8.00 15.81 -10.27
CA THR A 17 -8.87 15.30 -9.18
C THR A 17 -9.72 16.44 -8.61
N ASP A 18 -10.75 16.10 -7.82
CA ASP A 18 -11.60 17.08 -7.15
C ASP A 18 -10.81 18.09 -6.32
N THR A 19 -9.83 17.63 -5.53
CA THR A 19 -8.91 18.52 -4.80
C THR A 19 -8.09 19.40 -5.73
N GLY A 20 -7.62 18.85 -6.86
CA GLY A 20 -6.88 19.60 -7.86
C GLY A 20 -7.72 20.73 -8.47
N ARG A 21 -8.98 20.44 -8.83
CA ARG A 21 -9.94 21.45 -9.32
C ARG A 21 -10.24 22.50 -8.26
N HIS A 22 -10.42 22.10 -6.99
CA HIS A 22 -10.61 23.03 -5.89
C HIS A 22 -9.43 23.99 -5.75
N ARG A 23 -8.18 23.50 -5.82
CA ARG A 23 -6.99 24.35 -5.73
C ARG A 23 -6.83 25.26 -6.94
N LEU A 24 -7.13 24.78 -8.15
CA LEU A 24 -7.12 25.60 -9.35
C LEU A 24 -8.19 26.71 -9.29
N ALA A 25 -9.39 26.40 -8.78
CA ALA A 25 -10.51 27.33 -8.67
C ALA A 25 -10.27 28.48 -7.67
N LYS A 26 -9.27 28.38 -6.77
CA LYS A 26 -8.91 29.48 -5.85
C LYS A 26 -8.38 30.71 -6.58
N GLY A 27 -7.81 30.56 -7.78
CA GLY A 27 -7.39 31.69 -8.63
C GLY A 27 -6.30 32.59 -8.03
N ASP A 28 -5.62 32.15 -6.98
CA ASP A 28 -4.60 32.91 -6.23
C ASP A 28 -3.17 32.71 -6.77
N GLY A 29 -3.01 31.93 -7.86
CA GLY A 29 -1.72 31.60 -8.46
C GLY A 29 -0.87 30.61 -7.64
N SER A 30 -1.42 30.06 -6.56
CA SER A 30 -0.72 29.08 -5.71
C SER A 30 -0.68 27.67 -6.32
N PHE A 31 -1.60 27.36 -7.23
CA PHE A 31 -1.69 26.04 -7.84
C PHE A 31 -0.58 25.83 -8.88
N LYS A 32 0.34 24.91 -8.56
CA LYS A 32 1.42 24.47 -9.46
C LYS A 32 1.56 22.96 -9.38
N ILE A 33 1.59 22.29 -10.53
CA ILE A 33 1.94 20.87 -10.62
C ILE A 33 3.46 20.78 -10.54
N VAL A 34 3.97 20.36 -9.37
CA VAL A 34 5.42 20.26 -9.10
C VAL A 34 5.97 18.85 -9.24
N LYS A 35 5.09 17.85 -9.18
CA LYS A 35 5.42 16.43 -9.25
C LYS A 35 4.30 15.71 -10.00
N PHE A 36 4.67 14.68 -10.73
CA PHE A 36 3.76 13.74 -11.37
C PHE A 36 4.28 12.33 -11.12
N ALA A 37 3.38 11.36 -11.20
CA ALA A 37 3.71 9.95 -11.23
C ALA A 37 3.04 9.34 -12.46
N LEU A 38 3.66 8.31 -13.03
CA LEU A 38 3.11 7.53 -14.12
C LEU A 38 2.65 6.17 -13.57
N GLY A 39 1.81 5.46 -14.29
CA GLY A 39 1.38 4.11 -13.96
C GLY A 39 0.93 3.39 -15.23
N ASP A 40 0.87 2.07 -15.18
CA ASP A 40 0.58 1.19 -16.32
C ASP A 40 -0.47 0.12 -15.99
N ASP A 41 -1.28 0.34 -14.95
CA ASP A 41 -2.34 -0.59 -14.50
C ASP A 41 -3.38 -0.96 -15.58
N GLU A 42 -3.50 -0.15 -16.64
CA GLU A 42 -4.39 -0.42 -17.77
C GLU A 42 -3.84 -1.51 -18.71
N ILE A 43 -2.54 -1.82 -18.62
CA ILE A 43 -1.87 -2.81 -19.47
C ILE A 43 -1.78 -4.16 -18.76
N ASN A 44 -2.49 -5.16 -19.30
CA ASN A 44 -2.38 -6.53 -18.81
C ASN A 44 -1.20 -7.27 -19.46
N TYR A 45 -0.01 -7.19 -18.85
CA TYR A 45 1.18 -7.90 -19.32
C TYR A 45 1.05 -9.43 -19.32
N GLY A 46 0.08 -10.01 -18.60
CA GLY A 46 -0.21 -11.45 -18.62
C GLY A 46 -0.71 -11.95 -19.98
N GLN A 47 -1.18 -11.04 -20.85
CA GLN A 47 -1.57 -11.38 -22.23
C GLN A 47 -0.37 -11.54 -23.18
N TYR A 48 0.85 -11.33 -22.70
CA TYR A 48 2.06 -11.51 -23.49
C TYR A 48 2.31 -12.99 -23.81
N ASN A 49 2.09 -13.39 -25.06
CA ASN A 49 2.19 -14.76 -25.50
C ASN A 49 3.57 -15.09 -26.10
N LYS A 50 4.47 -15.64 -25.28
CA LYS A 50 5.83 -16.07 -25.68
C LYS A 50 5.86 -17.23 -26.68
N THR A 51 4.73 -17.90 -26.93
CA THR A 51 4.65 -19.10 -27.78
C THR A 51 3.79 -18.88 -29.02
N HIS A 52 3.50 -17.63 -29.39
CA HIS A 52 2.68 -17.33 -30.56
C HIS A 52 3.29 -17.94 -31.84
N ALA A 53 2.50 -18.74 -32.56
CA ALA A 53 2.97 -19.52 -33.72
C ALA A 53 3.52 -18.66 -34.87
N SER A 54 3.07 -17.41 -34.97
CA SER A 54 3.50 -16.46 -36.00
C SER A 54 4.82 -15.73 -35.69
N GLY A 55 5.49 -16.07 -34.58
CA GLY A 55 6.79 -15.52 -34.20
C GLY A 55 6.70 -14.31 -33.26
N SER A 56 7.88 -13.80 -32.88
CA SER A 56 8.05 -12.79 -31.81
C SER A 56 7.36 -11.46 -32.06
N ALA A 57 7.09 -11.11 -33.32
CA ALA A 57 6.39 -9.89 -33.71
C ALA A 57 4.90 -9.88 -33.29
N PHE A 58 4.36 -11.01 -32.83
CA PHE A 58 2.95 -11.15 -32.44
C PHE A 58 2.78 -11.50 -30.95
N PHE A 59 3.86 -11.49 -30.16
CA PHE A 59 3.81 -11.85 -28.75
C PHE A 59 3.02 -10.83 -27.91
N ASP A 60 2.99 -9.58 -28.37
CA ASP A 60 2.33 -8.44 -27.75
C ASP A 60 1.05 -7.99 -28.47
N LEU A 61 0.61 -8.69 -29.53
CA LEU A 61 -0.54 -8.27 -30.35
C LEU A 61 -1.80 -8.01 -29.51
N SER A 62 -2.10 -8.90 -28.57
CA SER A 62 -3.26 -8.76 -27.68
C SER A 62 -3.17 -7.52 -26.79
N ILE A 63 -1.96 -7.18 -26.33
CA ILE A 63 -1.69 -6.01 -25.49
C ILE A 63 -1.82 -4.72 -26.32
N LEU A 64 -1.36 -4.72 -27.57
CA LEU A 64 -1.50 -3.57 -28.46
C LEU A 64 -2.96 -3.33 -28.87
N GLN A 65 -3.80 -4.35 -28.80
CA GLN A 65 -5.23 -4.28 -29.11
C GLN A 65 -6.10 -3.95 -27.89
N THR A 66 -5.57 -3.97 -26.67
CA THR A 66 -6.37 -3.57 -25.50
C THR A 66 -6.67 -2.07 -25.54
N PRO A 67 -7.95 -1.66 -25.43
CA PRO A 67 -8.31 -0.26 -25.41
C PRO A 67 -7.81 0.39 -24.11
N ILE A 68 -7.14 1.53 -24.25
CA ILE A 68 -6.75 2.40 -23.14
C ILE A 68 -7.93 3.32 -22.85
N LEU A 69 -8.28 3.49 -21.58
CA LEU A 69 -9.43 4.30 -21.17
C LEU A 69 -9.01 5.77 -21.00
N GLU A 70 -9.99 6.67 -21.05
CA GLU A 70 -9.74 8.09 -20.82
C GLU A 70 -9.36 8.37 -19.35
N ALA A 71 -8.80 9.54 -19.09
CA ALA A 71 -8.44 9.94 -17.73
C ALA A 71 -9.70 10.18 -16.89
N PHE A 72 -9.94 9.35 -15.88
CA PHE A 72 -11.03 9.56 -14.93
C PHE A 72 -10.67 10.55 -13.83
N THR A 73 -11.69 11.20 -13.24
CA THR A 73 -11.53 12.14 -12.14
C THR A 73 -11.43 11.48 -10.77
N ASN A 74 -11.87 10.22 -10.68
CA ASN A 74 -11.89 9.47 -9.43
C ASN A 74 -10.54 8.76 -9.21
N ASN A 75 -9.83 9.19 -8.16
CA ASN A 75 -8.52 8.67 -7.81
C ASN A 75 -8.57 7.22 -7.30
N THR A 76 -9.69 6.76 -6.73
CA THR A 76 -9.84 5.36 -6.25
C THR A 76 -9.99 4.37 -7.41
N SER A 77 -10.42 4.86 -8.58
CA SER A 77 -10.64 4.03 -9.78
C SER A 77 -9.46 4.03 -10.75
N THR A 78 -8.43 4.85 -10.53
CA THR A 78 -7.30 5.02 -11.46
C THR A 78 -5.96 4.96 -10.73
N MET A 79 -4.93 4.36 -11.36
CA MET A 79 -3.55 4.31 -10.85
C MET A 79 -3.40 3.78 -9.41
N LYS A 80 -3.75 2.51 -9.20
CA LYS A 80 -3.49 1.78 -7.94
C LYS A 80 -1.99 1.57 -7.73
N SER A 81 -1.25 1.32 -8.80
CA SER A 81 0.21 1.25 -8.78
C SER A 81 0.80 2.47 -9.48
N LYS A 82 1.88 2.99 -8.89
CA LYS A 82 2.66 4.08 -9.45
C LYS A 82 4.01 3.51 -9.87
N LEU A 83 4.48 3.92 -11.04
CA LEU A 83 5.80 3.58 -11.53
C LEU A 83 6.84 4.23 -10.61
N ILE A 84 7.74 3.40 -10.08
CA ILE A 84 8.84 3.83 -9.23
C ILE A 84 10.13 3.76 -10.04
N SER A 85 10.89 4.85 -10.06
CA SER A 85 12.20 4.87 -10.71
C SER A 85 13.27 4.45 -9.71
N ILE A 86 13.88 3.29 -9.93
CA ILE A 86 15.04 2.82 -9.17
C ILE A 86 16.28 2.99 -10.04
N PRO A 87 17.26 3.84 -9.67
CA PRO A 87 18.43 4.13 -10.50
C PRO A 87 19.41 2.96 -10.58
N ARG A 88 19.23 1.92 -9.75
CA ARG A 88 20.12 0.77 -9.64
C ARG A 88 19.77 -0.29 -10.67
N THR A 89 20.79 -0.81 -11.33
CA THR A 89 20.68 -1.89 -12.34
C THR A 89 20.99 -3.27 -11.78
N ASN A 90 21.36 -3.36 -10.50
CA ASN A 90 21.72 -4.62 -9.81
C ASN A 90 20.61 -5.14 -8.87
N LEU A 91 19.38 -4.65 -9.02
CA LEU A 91 18.26 -5.07 -8.19
C LEU A 91 17.59 -6.32 -8.79
N LEU A 92 17.57 -7.41 -8.03
CA LEU A 92 16.89 -8.65 -8.43
C LEU A 92 15.54 -8.85 -7.72
N PHE A 93 15.39 -8.33 -6.50
CA PHE A 93 14.20 -8.49 -5.67
C PHE A 93 13.65 -7.13 -5.25
N LEU A 94 12.32 -7.02 -5.21
CA LEU A 94 11.63 -5.87 -4.63
C LEU A 94 11.09 -6.23 -3.24
N PRO A 95 11.05 -5.25 -2.32
CA PRO A 95 10.40 -5.43 -1.03
C PRO A 95 8.91 -5.72 -1.21
N VAL A 96 8.40 -6.57 -0.32
CA VAL A 96 6.98 -6.88 -0.22
C VAL A 96 6.51 -6.61 1.20
N MET A 97 5.26 -6.22 1.33
CA MET A 97 4.56 -6.13 2.61
C MET A 97 3.72 -7.40 2.80
N LYS A 98 3.89 -8.09 3.93
CA LYS A 98 3.10 -9.27 4.28
C LYS A 98 2.49 -9.15 5.66
N LEU A 99 1.25 -9.59 5.77
CA LEU A 99 0.61 -9.79 7.07
C LEU A 99 1.39 -10.83 7.88
N ASN A 100 1.70 -10.52 9.14
CA ASN A 100 2.38 -11.44 10.05
C ASN A 100 1.41 -12.07 11.06
N GLU A 101 0.87 -13.23 10.71
CA GLU A 101 0.01 -14.04 11.59
C GLU A 101 0.80 -14.98 12.53
N ASN A 102 2.11 -15.09 12.34
CA ASN A 102 2.93 -16.04 13.10
C ASN A 102 3.60 -15.41 14.32
N PHE A 103 3.61 -14.08 14.44
CA PHE A 103 4.29 -13.38 15.52
C PHE A 103 3.71 -13.72 16.90
N ALA A 104 2.39 -13.61 17.04
CA ALA A 104 1.69 -13.91 18.27
C ALA A 104 0.25 -14.40 17.96
N PRO A 105 -0.42 -15.10 18.89
CA PRO A 105 -1.84 -15.44 18.74
C PRO A 105 -2.73 -14.21 18.47
N ALA A 106 -2.32 -13.04 18.97
CA ALA A 106 -2.98 -11.75 18.80
C ALA A 106 -2.89 -11.19 17.36
N THR A 107 -1.96 -11.65 16.53
CA THR A 107 -1.81 -11.14 15.15
C THR A 107 -2.45 -12.05 14.10
N LYS A 108 -3.07 -13.16 14.54
CA LYS A 108 -3.73 -14.12 13.67
C LYS A 108 -5.07 -13.60 13.18
N MET A 109 -5.32 -13.80 11.89
CA MET A 109 -6.62 -13.57 11.29
C MET A 109 -7.63 -14.63 11.75
N HIS A 110 -8.92 -14.30 11.73
CA HIS A 110 -9.97 -15.27 12.00
C HIS A 110 -10.05 -16.31 10.87
N ALA A 111 -10.58 -17.50 11.15
CA ALA A 111 -10.72 -18.60 10.17
C ALA A 111 -11.53 -18.23 8.91
N SER A 112 -12.32 -17.15 8.97
CA SER A 112 -13.07 -16.62 7.83
C SER A 112 -12.22 -15.82 6.84
N GLY A 113 -10.93 -15.59 7.12
CA GLY A 113 -10.08 -14.78 6.27
C GLY A 113 -10.25 -13.28 6.45
N ALA A 114 -10.68 -12.82 7.63
CA ALA A 114 -10.79 -11.40 7.95
C ALA A 114 -10.45 -11.11 9.41
N PHE A 115 -10.07 -9.85 9.70
CA PHE A 115 -10.08 -9.32 11.06
C PHE A 115 -11.48 -8.78 11.37
N MET A 116 -12.00 -9.11 12.55
CA MET A 116 -13.29 -8.63 13.02
C MET A 116 -13.07 -7.62 14.14
N VAL A 117 -13.83 -6.54 14.15
CA VAL A 117 -13.73 -5.51 15.21
C VAL A 117 -14.96 -5.62 16.10
N ALA A 118 -14.75 -5.84 17.40
CA ALA A 118 -15.82 -5.81 18.40
C ALA A 118 -16.12 -4.36 18.77
N VAL A 119 -17.38 -3.94 18.65
CA VAL A 119 -17.77 -2.51 18.72
C VAL A 119 -18.30 -2.11 20.10
N ASP A 120 -18.73 -3.08 20.91
CA ASP A 120 -19.22 -2.88 22.27
C ASP A 120 -18.52 -3.81 23.27
N LYS A 121 -18.64 -3.48 24.55
CA LYS A 121 -17.97 -4.22 25.62
C LYS A 121 -18.47 -5.65 25.74
N ASP A 122 -19.76 -5.87 25.54
CA ASP A 122 -20.37 -7.20 25.64
C ASP A 122 -19.82 -8.14 24.56
N THR A 123 -19.70 -7.67 23.31
CA THR A 123 -19.06 -8.42 22.22
C THR A 123 -17.56 -8.56 22.43
N GLU A 124 -16.88 -7.54 22.96
CA GLU A 124 -15.46 -7.67 23.29
C GLU A 124 -15.23 -8.80 24.30
N ASP A 125 -16.04 -8.88 25.36
CA ASP A 125 -15.91 -9.88 26.41
C ASP A 125 -16.31 -11.29 25.93
N ASP A 126 -17.35 -11.41 25.12
CA ASP A 126 -17.79 -12.69 24.54
C ASP A 126 -16.77 -13.25 23.53
N PHE A 127 -16.08 -12.38 22.78
CA PHE A 127 -15.14 -12.77 21.73
C PHE A 127 -13.65 -12.60 22.13
N ALA A 128 -13.35 -12.19 23.36
CA ALA A 128 -11.99 -11.88 23.84
C ALA A 128 -10.97 -13.02 23.66
N GLN A 129 -11.42 -14.28 23.66
CA GLN A 129 -10.54 -15.45 23.52
C GLN A 129 -10.49 -16.02 22.10
N ILE A 130 -11.24 -15.44 21.16
CA ILE A 130 -11.31 -15.90 19.78
C ILE A 130 -10.28 -15.14 18.94
N GLN A 131 -9.46 -15.88 18.20
CA GLN A 131 -8.42 -15.30 17.34
C GLN A 131 -9.04 -14.49 16.20
N GLY A 132 -8.43 -13.35 15.87
CA GLY A 132 -8.86 -12.46 14.80
C GLY A 132 -9.91 -11.41 15.18
N PHE A 133 -10.35 -11.39 16.45
CA PHE A 133 -11.17 -10.31 16.99
C PHE A 133 -10.29 -9.21 17.61
N ILE A 134 -10.41 -8.00 17.08
CA ILE A 134 -9.75 -6.78 17.53
C ILE A 134 -10.73 -6.03 18.46
N PRO A 135 -10.32 -5.66 19.68
CA PRO A 135 -11.15 -4.84 20.55
C PRO A 135 -11.29 -3.43 19.97
N GLY A 136 -12.53 -2.95 19.87
CA GLY A 136 -12.83 -1.60 19.39
C GLY A 136 -13.22 -0.63 20.50
N GLU A 137 -13.63 -1.11 21.67
CA GLU A 137 -13.97 -0.27 22.82
C GLU A 137 -12.75 -0.08 23.74
N ASN A 138 -12.09 -1.17 24.12
CA ASN A 138 -10.84 -1.07 24.85
C ASN A 138 -9.66 -0.80 23.90
N LEU A 139 -9.01 0.34 24.12
CA LEU A 139 -7.85 0.77 23.35
C LEU A 139 -6.55 0.11 23.83
N ASP A 140 -6.55 -0.47 25.03
CA ASP A 140 -5.34 -0.92 25.72
C ASP A 140 -5.15 -2.44 25.59
N GLY A 141 -4.65 -2.83 24.41
CA GLY A 141 -4.20 -4.19 24.12
C GLY A 141 -5.29 -5.13 23.60
N GLY A 142 -4.85 -6.23 22.99
CA GLY A 142 -5.71 -7.22 22.34
C GLY A 142 -5.08 -7.72 21.03
N SER A 143 -5.92 -8.24 20.13
CA SER A 143 -5.49 -8.57 18.77
C SER A 143 -5.16 -7.29 17.99
N TYR A 144 -4.14 -7.34 17.14
CA TYR A 144 -3.75 -6.22 16.30
C TYR A 144 -3.24 -6.69 14.94
N ILE A 145 -3.29 -5.81 13.96
CA ILE A 145 -2.79 -6.10 12.62
C ILE A 145 -1.31 -5.74 12.58
N ARG A 146 -0.48 -6.74 12.28
CA ARG A 146 0.96 -6.55 12.06
C ARG A 146 1.29 -6.85 10.61
N VAL A 147 1.90 -5.89 9.93
CA VAL A 147 2.43 -6.06 8.58
C VAL A 147 3.93 -5.90 8.67
N ASP A 148 4.66 -6.89 8.17
CA ASP A 148 6.12 -6.83 8.07
C ASP A 148 6.52 -6.57 6.62
N GLN A 149 7.53 -5.76 6.44
CA GLN A 149 8.13 -5.43 5.16
C GLN A 149 9.52 -6.07 5.02
N GLY A 150 9.80 -6.56 3.82
CA GLY A 150 11.14 -7.03 3.47
C GLY A 150 11.18 -7.86 2.19
N LEU A 151 12.31 -8.55 1.99
CA LEU A 151 12.52 -9.40 0.83
C LEU A 151 12.06 -10.82 1.15
N ASP A 152 10.96 -11.25 0.53
CA ASP A 152 10.47 -12.62 0.67
C ASP A 152 11.19 -13.57 -0.29
N THR A 153 12.41 -13.97 0.09
CA THR A 153 13.21 -14.93 -0.68
C THR A 153 13.98 -15.85 0.26
N THR A 154 14.19 -17.10 -0.17
CA THR A 154 15.05 -18.06 0.52
C THR A 154 16.52 -17.95 0.08
N GLU A 155 16.80 -17.17 -0.96
CA GLU A 155 18.15 -17.04 -1.53
C GLU A 155 19.05 -16.12 -0.71
N ILE A 156 18.47 -15.15 0.00
CA ILE A 156 19.19 -14.18 0.81
C ILE A 156 18.82 -14.42 2.28
N PRO A 157 19.79 -14.60 3.19
CA PRO A 157 19.51 -14.82 4.59
C PRO A 157 18.91 -13.57 5.27
N PRO A 158 18.07 -13.73 6.33
CA PRO A 158 17.46 -12.62 7.07
C PRO A 158 18.43 -11.68 7.79
N ASN A 159 19.70 -12.10 7.94
CA ASN A 159 20.73 -11.31 8.59
C ASN A 159 21.32 -10.22 7.70
N PHE A 160 21.05 -10.26 6.40
CA PHE A 160 21.55 -9.27 5.48
C PHE A 160 20.75 -7.97 5.64
N THR A 161 21.44 -6.85 5.73
CA THR A 161 20.81 -5.54 5.84
C THR A 161 20.24 -5.13 4.50
N ILE A 162 18.95 -4.82 4.45
CA ILE A 162 18.32 -4.25 3.25
C ILE A 162 18.92 -2.87 2.99
N ASP A 163 19.19 -2.56 1.73
CA ASP A 163 19.60 -1.21 1.33
C ASP A 163 18.52 -0.18 1.68
N ALA A 164 18.91 1.02 2.11
CA ALA A 164 17.98 2.06 2.54
C ALA A 164 16.92 2.43 1.46
N ASP A 165 17.24 2.29 0.18
CA ASP A 165 16.31 2.55 -0.93
C ASP A 165 15.15 1.54 -1.03
N LEU A 166 15.31 0.35 -0.44
CA LEU A 166 14.31 -0.73 -0.44
C LEU A 166 13.64 -0.89 0.93
N VAL A 167 13.92 0.01 1.87
CA VAL A 167 13.24 0.06 3.16
C VAL A 167 12.14 1.11 3.06
N GLU A 168 10.90 0.67 3.15
CA GLU A 168 9.76 1.56 3.29
C GLU A 168 9.82 2.25 4.64
N THR A 169 9.89 3.58 4.61
CA THR A 169 9.96 4.43 5.81
C THR A 169 8.65 5.13 6.09
N GLN A 170 7.70 5.13 5.16
CA GLN A 170 6.42 5.81 5.30
C GLN A 170 5.28 4.96 4.76
N TYR A 171 4.21 4.90 5.54
CA TYR A 171 3.00 4.15 5.24
C TYR A 171 1.80 5.08 5.23
N ILE A 172 0.85 4.76 4.36
CA ILE A 172 -0.44 5.43 4.28
C ILE A 172 -1.49 4.39 4.67
N ILE A 173 -2.25 4.68 5.72
CA ILE A 173 -3.41 3.88 6.12
C ILE A 173 -4.66 4.70 5.81
N GLU A 174 -5.64 4.07 5.18
CA GLU A 174 -6.90 4.70 4.80
C GLU A 174 -8.06 3.93 5.42
N ILE A 175 -8.96 4.65 6.07
CA ILE A 175 -10.17 4.09 6.70
C ILE A 175 -11.31 5.10 6.59
N ASP A 176 -12.54 4.62 6.44
CA ASP A 176 -13.71 5.48 6.55
C ASP A 176 -13.79 6.07 7.97
N ASN A 177 -13.68 7.39 8.06
CA ASN A 177 -13.65 8.14 9.30
C ASN A 177 -14.91 7.95 10.17
N ARG A 178 -16.02 7.48 9.57
CA ARG A 178 -17.27 7.22 10.28
C ARG A 178 -17.26 5.89 11.03
N PHE A 179 -16.45 4.93 10.58
CA PHE A 179 -16.44 3.58 11.14
C PHE A 179 -15.34 3.34 12.16
N GLY A 180 -14.26 4.12 12.14
CA GLY A 180 -13.21 3.94 13.13
C GLY A 180 -12.04 4.89 13.00
N LYS A 181 -11.11 4.74 13.93
CA LYS A 181 -9.82 5.46 13.96
C LYS A 181 -8.71 4.45 14.16
N ILE A 182 -7.51 4.80 13.67
CA ILE A 182 -6.33 3.96 13.84
C ILE A 182 -5.73 4.23 15.22
N VAL A 183 -5.37 3.17 15.94
CA VAL A 183 -4.87 3.21 17.32
C VAL A 183 -3.64 2.31 17.44
N SER A 184 -2.65 2.72 18.24
CA SER A 184 -1.44 1.94 18.47
C SER A 184 -1.69 0.81 19.46
N SER A 185 -1.00 -0.32 19.26
CA SER A 185 -0.97 -1.43 20.21
C SER A 185 0.49 -1.88 20.37
N PRO A 186 1.05 -1.87 21.59
CA PRO A 186 0.45 -1.51 22.89
C PRO A 186 0.44 0.01 23.15
N GLY A 187 -0.53 0.52 23.92
CA GLY A 187 -0.54 1.90 24.41
C GLY A 187 -1.78 2.72 24.05
N GLY A 188 -2.59 2.27 23.10
CA GLY A 188 -3.91 2.87 22.81
C GLY A 188 -3.85 4.31 22.31
N THR A 189 -2.71 4.78 21.81
CA THR A 189 -2.57 6.14 21.28
C THR A 189 -3.31 6.23 19.96
N VAL A 190 -4.18 7.22 19.82
CA VAL A 190 -4.92 7.47 18.57
C VAL A 190 -3.99 8.14 17.56
N ALA A 191 -3.88 7.55 16.37
CA ALA A 191 -3.10 8.11 15.27
C ALA A 191 -3.67 9.47 14.83
N LYS A 192 -2.78 10.40 14.46
CA LYS A 192 -3.18 11.71 13.97
C LYS A 192 -3.66 11.62 12.52
N VAL A 193 -4.91 12.00 12.28
CA VAL A 193 -5.47 12.11 10.93
C VAL A 193 -4.69 13.18 10.16
N SER A 194 -4.17 12.81 8.98
CA SER A 194 -3.43 13.73 8.13
C SER A 194 -4.35 14.52 7.22
N PHE A 195 -5.32 13.83 6.60
CA PHE A 195 -6.33 14.42 5.73
C PHE A 195 -7.59 13.55 5.72
N ILE A 196 -8.75 14.18 5.53
CA ILE A 196 -10.03 13.51 5.31
C ILE A 196 -10.53 13.99 3.94
N ASP A 197 -10.78 13.05 3.04
CA ASP A 197 -11.30 13.35 1.72
C ASP A 197 -12.82 13.61 1.74
N ASP A 198 -13.36 14.12 0.63
CA ASP A 198 -14.77 14.47 0.50
C ASP A 198 -15.74 13.27 0.61
N ASP A 199 -15.24 12.06 0.39
CA ASP A 199 -15.93 10.79 0.61
C ASP A 199 -15.85 10.26 2.06
N ASN A 200 -15.27 11.04 2.98
CA ASN A 200 -14.98 10.70 4.39
C ASN A 200 -13.94 9.60 4.60
N ILE A 201 -13.10 9.30 3.60
CA ILE A 201 -11.91 8.47 3.82
C ILE A 201 -10.84 9.31 4.53
N ALA A 202 -10.44 8.87 5.74
CA ALA A 202 -9.35 9.45 6.49
C ALA A 202 -8.02 8.76 6.13
N SER A 203 -7.04 9.55 5.69
CA SER A 203 -5.67 9.09 5.44
C SER A 203 -4.77 9.42 6.63
N TYR A 204 -4.01 8.43 7.07
CA TYR A 204 -3.02 8.51 8.14
C TYR A 204 -1.64 8.29 7.55
N PHE A 205 -0.77 9.29 7.62
CA PHE A 205 0.63 9.16 7.22
C PHE A 205 1.46 8.81 8.44
N LEU A 206 2.03 7.61 8.44
CA LEU A 206 2.83 7.09 9.54
C LEU A 206 4.26 6.92 9.04
N SER A 207 5.22 7.51 9.75
CA SER A 207 6.62 7.47 9.34
C SER A 207 7.50 6.82 10.40
N LEU A 208 8.45 6.01 9.93
CA LEU A 208 9.59 5.57 10.71
C LEU A 208 10.34 6.81 11.22
N GLY A 209 10.57 6.88 12.53
CA GLY A 209 11.28 7.97 13.20
C GLY A 209 10.39 8.98 13.93
N THR A 210 9.17 9.24 13.48
CA THR A 210 8.21 10.12 14.18
C THR A 210 7.12 9.33 14.90
N ASP A 211 6.61 8.28 14.27
CA ASP A 211 5.46 7.52 14.73
C ASP A 211 5.90 6.11 15.15
N LEU A 212 6.87 6.06 16.07
CA LEU A 212 7.51 4.82 16.53
C LEU A 212 6.55 3.85 17.22
N GLU A 213 5.35 4.28 17.59
CA GLU A 213 4.31 3.40 18.13
C GLU A 213 3.58 2.59 17.05
N PHE A 214 3.67 3.02 15.78
CA PHE A 214 2.99 2.38 14.65
C PHE A 214 3.96 1.76 13.66
N VAL A 215 5.11 2.39 13.44
CA VAL A 215 6.12 1.93 12.48
C VAL A 215 7.45 1.79 13.21
N GLN A 216 7.96 0.55 13.24
CA GLN A 216 9.21 0.19 13.92
C GLN A 216 10.07 -0.60 12.96
N GLU A 217 11.38 -0.68 13.22
CA GLU A 217 12.23 -1.60 12.49
C GLU A 217 12.08 -3.02 13.03
N ASN A 218 12.03 -4.00 12.12
CA ASN A 218 12.08 -5.40 12.50
C ASN A 218 13.53 -5.80 12.78
N GLU A 219 13.93 -5.71 14.05
CA GLU A 219 15.28 -6.04 14.51
C GLU A 219 15.60 -7.55 14.46
N GLN A 220 14.61 -8.42 14.18
CA GLN A 220 14.83 -9.84 14.21
C GLN A 220 15.57 -10.32 12.95
N ARG A 221 16.87 -10.59 13.10
CA ARG A 221 17.76 -11.02 12.00
C ARG A 221 17.92 -12.53 11.87
N GLU A 222 17.25 -13.29 12.73
CA GLU A 222 17.32 -14.75 12.75
C GLU A 222 16.17 -15.42 12.00
N THR A 223 16.42 -16.65 11.56
CA THR A 223 15.38 -17.51 11.00
C THR A 223 14.48 -18.00 12.14
N SER A 224 13.24 -17.50 12.19
CA SER A 224 12.28 -17.78 13.25
C SER A 224 10.93 -18.12 12.65
N SER A 225 10.20 -19.04 13.29
CA SER A 225 8.82 -19.37 12.92
C SER A 225 7.86 -18.20 13.08
N ASN A 226 8.23 -17.18 13.86
CA ASN A 226 7.34 -16.07 14.25
C ASN A 226 7.31 -14.94 13.21
N GLN A 227 7.89 -15.18 12.03
CA GLN A 227 8.20 -14.17 11.03
C GLN A 227 7.72 -14.69 9.68
N THR A 228 7.07 -13.83 8.91
CA THR A 228 6.48 -14.22 7.61
C THR A 228 7.37 -13.86 6.42
N ILE A 229 8.35 -12.97 6.61
CA ILE A 229 9.36 -12.64 5.60
C ILE A 229 10.54 -13.60 5.73
N GLY A 230 10.79 -14.36 4.66
CA GLY A 230 11.83 -15.40 4.61
C GLY A 230 13.26 -14.89 4.47
N GLY A 231 13.45 -13.68 3.94
CA GLY A 231 14.76 -13.08 3.71
C GLY A 231 15.01 -11.85 4.60
N PRO A 232 15.86 -10.90 4.14
CA PRO A 232 16.10 -9.63 4.81
C PRO A 232 14.82 -8.91 5.18
N ARG A 233 14.81 -8.28 6.35
CA ARG A 233 13.63 -7.54 6.88
C ARG A 233 13.95 -6.06 7.00
N GLY A 234 12.97 -5.20 6.76
CA GLY A 234 13.09 -3.77 7.02
C GLY A 234 12.23 -3.39 8.21
N THR A 235 11.04 -2.86 7.95
CA THR A 235 10.10 -2.38 8.99
C THR A 235 9.00 -3.39 9.30
#